data_AF-A0A2V1H2M5-F1
#
_entry.id   AF-A0A2V1H2M5-F1
#
_cell.length_a   1.000
_cell.length_b   1.000
_cell.length_c   1.000
_cell.angle_alpha   90.00
_cell.angle_beta   90.00
_cell.angle_gamma   90.00
#
_symmetry.space_group_name_H-M   'P 1'
#
loop_
_entity.id
_entity.type
_entity.pdbx_description
1 polymer ?
#
loop_
_entity_poly.entity_id
_entity_poly.type
_entity_poly.pdbx_seq_one_letter_code
_entity_poly.pdbx_strand_id
1 'polypeptide(L)'
;MKYLIKLFPEITIKSKPVRKRFIQQLKSNLNVQLKRIDPEIKVSGNWDRLDVDGVVEQHQEAAEQVLSCTPGIGSFLRVFPHDFETIDDILQLALPHYTEVLKGKTFCLRVKRTGNHHAFSSIDVERQVGGGLNQLTEAVGVKLKKPDITIKMEIVGQQCFMVQQQQPGLGGFPLGTQDAVLSLISGGFDSGVASYLVNRRGLQTHFCFFNLGGRAHEVGVKQVSHQLWEKYSSSHRVKFVSVPFEGVVAEILTRVENSQMGVILKRMMYRAANKIADRLKLDCIVTGESVAQVSSQTLANLNVIERVSEKLVLRPLVTMDKPEIIDISRQIGTHDMASQMPEYCGVISKKPTTRARLPKIEAEEERFDFAVLDKAIEDAVVQSIDNVLKDIEEQPEVEVKQKALAGSVIVDIRHPDEIETKSFASLVSEPGQGELLGVELLEIPFFNIQNKVTEFDPAKQYLFYCEKGVMSQLHALHLKEQGHENVHVFRPQS
;
A
#
# COMPACT_ATOMS: atom_id res chain seq x y z
N MET A 1 -10.30 -17.19 15.40
CA MET A 1 -10.68 -17.38 13.99
C MET A 1 -9.54 -18.02 13.22
N LYS A 2 -9.85 -18.75 12.13
CA LYS A 2 -8.87 -19.41 11.25
C LYS A 2 -9.09 -18.98 9.80
N TYR A 3 -7.98 -18.81 9.08
CA TYR A 3 -7.99 -18.48 7.66
C TYR A 3 -7.20 -19.50 6.83
N LEU A 4 -7.76 -19.90 5.68
CA LEU A 4 -7.07 -20.71 4.69
C LEU A 4 -6.61 -19.83 3.53
N ILE A 5 -5.30 -19.81 3.25
CA ILE A 5 -4.72 -18.98 2.21
C ILE A 5 -4.73 -19.71 0.87
N LYS A 6 -5.32 -19.10 -0.15
CA LYS A 6 -5.28 -19.57 -1.54
C LYS A 6 -4.23 -18.80 -2.30
N LEU A 7 -3.18 -19.50 -2.69
CA LEU A 7 -2.09 -18.95 -3.48
C LEU A 7 -2.59 -18.44 -4.84
N PHE A 8 -1.97 -17.39 -5.34
CA PHE A 8 -2.25 -16.88 -6.67
C PHE A 8 -1.97 -17.96 -7.74
N PRO A 9 -2.83 -18.15 -8.77
CA PRO A 9 -2.67 -19.25 -9.73
C PRO A 9 -1.32 -19.32 -10.45
N GLU A 10 -0.66 -18.19 -10.72
CA GLU A 10 0.68 -18.20 -11.33
C GLU A 10 1.76 -18.82 -10.42
N ILE A 11 1.54 -18.89 -9.11
CA ILE A 11 2.42 -19.58 -8.16
C ILE A 11 2.21 -21.09 -8.23
N THR A 12 0.97 -21.55 -8.41
CA THR A 12 0.63 -22.98 -8.34
C THR A 12 1.15 -23.76 -9.55
N ILE A 13 1.27 -23.11 -10.71
CA ILE A 13 1.84 -23.68 -11.94
C ILE A 13 3.38 -23.79 -11.93
N LYS A 14 4.07 -23.20 -10.94
CA LYS A 14 5.54 -23.28 -10.86
C LYS A 14 5.98 -24.69 -10.47
N SER A 15 7.22 -25.03 -10.84
CA SER A 15 7.84 -26.29 -10.43
C SER A 15 7.86 -26.43 -8.90
N LYS A 16 7.83 -27.67 -8.39
CA LYS A 16 7.76 -27.95 -6.95
C LYS A 16 8.84 -27.21 -6.13
N PRO A 17 10.12 -27.13 -6.54
CA PRO A 17 11.13 -26.38 -5.80
C PRO A 17 10.85 -24.88 -5.75
N VAL A 18 10.47 -24.28 -6.87
CA VAL A 18 10.18 -22.83 -6.97
C VAL A 18 8.95 -22.48 -6.15
N ARG A 19 7.88 -23.29 -6.25
CA ARG A 19 6.66 -23.12 -5.47
C ARG A 19 6.93 -23.21 -3.96
N LYS A 20 7.74 -24.18 -3.52
CA LYS A 20 8.15 -24.31 -2.11
C LYS A 20 8.87 -23.04 -1.62
N ARG A 21 9.80 -22.49 -2.42
CA ARG A 21 10.50 -21.23 -2.11
C ARG A 21 9.52 -20.07 -1.96
N PHE A 22 8.59 -19.92 -2.90
CA PHE A 22 7.60 -18.83 -2.86
C PHE A 22 6.69 -18.93 -1.64
N ILE A 23 6.21 -20.13 -1.31
CA ILE A 23 5.34 -20.33 -0.15
C ILE A 23 6.09 -20.08 1.15
N GLN A 24 7.35 -20.50 1.24
CA GLN A 24 8.18 -20.19 2.41
C GLN A 24 8.39 -18.68 2.58
N GLN A 25 8.62 -17.95 1.47
CA GLN A 25 8.73 -16.50 1.51
C GLN A 25 7.39 -15.84 1.93
N LEU A 26 6.27 -16.27 1.36
CA LEU A 26 4.94 -15.77 1.73
C LEU A 26 4.64 -16.01 3.22
N LYS A 27 4.98 -17.20 3.72
CA LYS A 27 4.87 -17.53 5.15
C LYS A 27 5.71 -16.59 6.01
N SER A 28 6.94 -16.28 5.58
CA SER A 28 7.79 -15.32 6.29
C SER A 28 7.16 -13.92 6.31
N ASN A 29 6.65 -13.46 5.16
CA ASN A 29 6.04 -12.14 5.03
C ASN A 29 4.83 -11.99 5.96
N LEU A 30 3.91 -12.95 5.91
CA LEU A 30 2.73 -12.98 6.75
C LEU A 30 3.07 -13.06 8.24
N ASN A 31 4.08 -13.86 8.63
CA ASN A 31 4.53 -13.91 10.01
C ASN A 31 5.02 -12.54 10.51
N VAL A 32 5.79 -11.81 9.70
CA VAL A 32 6.28 -10.48 10.09
C VAL A 32 5.11 -9.50 10.25
N GLN A 33 4.16 -9.52 9.32
CA GLN A 33 3.06 -8.54 9.30
C GLN A 33 2.01 -8.84 10.37
N LEU A 34 1.54 -10.09 10.47
CA LEU A 34 0.49 -10.46 11.41
C LEU A 34 0.94 -10.42 12.87
N LYS A 35 2.22 -10.71 13.16
CA LYS A 35 2.75 -10.59 14.53
C LYS A 35 2.84 -9.16 15.06
N ARG A 36 2.77 -8.15 14.18
CA ARG A 36 2.67 -6.74 14.61
C ARG A 36 1.27 -6.39 15.09
N ILE A 37 0.26 -7.13 14.61
CA ILE A 37 -1.12 -7.00 15.08
C ILE A 37 -1.26 -7.76 16.39
N ASP A 38 -0.85 -9.03 16.38
CA ASP A 38 -0.97 -9.89 17.54
C ASP A 38 0.12 -10.98 17.52
N PRO A 39 1.01 -11.05 18.54
CA PRO A 39 2.08 -12.02 18.59
C PRO A 39 1.60 -13.47 18.72
N GLU A 40 0.33 -13.70 19.10
CA GLU A 40 -0.26 -15.04 19.19
C GLU A 40 -0.72 -15.59 17.83
N ILE A 41 -0.84 -14.75 16.80
CA ILE A 41 -1.21 -15.20 15.45
C ILE A 41 -0.11 -16.10 14.89
N LYS A 42 -0.51 -17.30 14.43
CA LYS A 42 0.39 -18.31 13.89
C LYS A 42 0.11 -18.53 12.41
N VAL A 43 1.14 -18.36 11.58
CA VAL A 43 1.11 -18.77 10.18
C VAL A 43 1.72 -20.15 10.04
N SER A 44 0.89 -21.14 9.70
CA SER A 44 1.27 -22.54 9.55
C SER A 44 1.09 -23.00 8.10
N GLY A 45 1.54 -24.22 7.77
CA GLY A 45 1.35 -24.80 6.44
C GLY A 45 2.58 -25.46 5.83
N ASN A 46 2.35 -26.09 4.67
CA ASN A 46 3.26 -26.97 3.94
C ASN A 46 3.62 -26.38 2.56
N TRP A 47 4.15 -27.20 1.65
CA TRP A 47 4.62 -26.77 0.32
C TRP A 47 3.52 -26.37 -0.67
N ASP A 48 2.24 -26.51 -0.34
CA ASP A 48 1.08 -26.23 -1.20
C ASP A 48 -0.07 -25.49 -0.50
N ARG A 49 0.06 -25.21 0.80
CA ARG A 49 -1.00 -24.60 1.62
C ARG A 49 -0.40 -23.78 2.75
N LEU A 50 -0.98 -22.62 3.01
CA LEU A 50 -0.73 -21.81 4.19
C LEU A 50 -2.05 -21.54 4.91
N ASP A 51 -1.98 -21.54 6.23
CA ASP A 51 -3.09 -21.23 7.12
C ASP A 51 -2.66 -20.17 8.14
N VAL A 52 -3.62 -19.38 8.60
CA VAL A 52 -3.45 -18.43 9.69
C VAL A 52 -4.40 -18.78 10.81
N ASP A 53 -3.86 -18.98 12.01
CA ASP A 53 -4.58 -19.36 13.21
C ASP A 53 -4.39 -18.30 14.31
N GLY A 54 -5.32 -18.25 15.26
CA GLY A 54 -5.19 -17.40 16.47
C GLY A 54 -5.67 -15.96 16.31
N VAL A 55 -6.38 -15.61 15.21
CA VAL A 55 -6.93 -14.26 15.05
C VAL A 55 -8.17 -14.09 15.95
N VAL A 56 -8.10 -13.20 16.93
CA VAL A 56 -9.24 -12.83 17.79
C VAL A 56 -10.14 -11.81 17.10
N GLU A 57 -11.41 -11.70 17.54
CA GLU A 57 -12.43 -10.85 16.90
C GLU A 57 -12.00 -9.39 16.78
N GLN A 58 -11.40 -8.82 17.83
CA GLN A 58 -10.84 -7.46 17.84
C GLN A 58 -9.76 -7.20 16.77
N HIS A 59 -9.07 -8.24 16.30
CA HIS A 59 -7.99 -8.17 15.31
C HIS A 59 -8.41 -8.65 13.92
N GLN A 60 -9.70 -9.00 13.74
CA GLN A 60 -10.21 -9.57 12.50
C GLN A 60 -9.96 -8.65 11.30
N GLU A 61 -10.41 -7.39 11.38
CA GLU A 61 -10.33 -6.44 10.27
C GLU A 61 -8.88 -6.16 9.87
N ALA A 62 -8.01 -5.89 10.84
CA ALA A 62 -6.59 -5.67 10.60
C ALA A 62 -5.91 -6.89 9.96
N ALA A 63 -6.23 -8.10 10.42
CA ALA A 63 -5.69 -9.33 9.83
C ALA A 63 -6.19 -9.52 8.38
N GLU A 64 -7.47 -9.31 8.12
CA GLU A 64 -8.04 -9.40 6.76
C GLU A 64 -7.50 -8.32 5.82
N GLN A 65 -7.18 -7.14 6.34
CA GLN A 65 -6.48 -6.09 5.59
C GLN A 65 -5.07 -6.53 5.20
N VAL A 66 -4.30 -7.13 6.13
CA VAL A 66 -2.98 -7.71 5.81
C VAL A 66 -3.10 -8.81 4.75
N LEU A 67 -4.07 -9.73 4.90
CA LEU A 67 -4.27 -10.82 3.94
C LEU A 67 -4.69 -10.32 2.55
N SER A 68 -5.50 -9.26 2.49
CA SER A 68 -5.93 -8.66 1.21
C SER A 68 -4.83 -7.84 0.54
N CYS A 69 -3.91 -7.25 1.31
CA CYS A 69 -2.83 -6.41 0.81
C CYS A 69 -1.46 -7.11 0.67
N THR A 70 -1.37 -8.41 0.95
CA THR A 70 -0.10 -9.17 0.83
C THR A 70 0.06 -9.79 -0.57
N PRO A 71 1.09 -9.42 -1.34
CA PRO A 71 1.40 -10.06 -2.63
C PRO A 71 1.59 -11.58 -2.51
N GLY A 72 1.04 -12.33 -3.44
CA GLY A 72 1.09 -13.80 -3.50
C GLY A 72 -0.20 -14.51 -3.09
N ILE A 73 -1.13 -13.80 -2.45
CA ILE A 73 -2.43 -14.34 -2.03
C ILE A 73 -3.45 -14.08 -3.12
N GLY A 74 -4.00 -15.12 -3.75
CA GLY A 74 -5.10 -14.97 -4.72
C GLY A 74 -6.46 -14.75 -4.04
N SER A 75 -6.72 -15.48 -2.95
CA SER A 75 -7.87 -15.27 -2.06
C SER A 75 -7.59 -15.90 -0.70
N PHE A 76 -8.40 -15.59 0.29
CA PHE A 76 -8.36 -16.23 1.59
C PHE A 76 -9.78 -16.58 2.05
N LEU A 77 -9.88 -17.66 2.82
CA LEU A 77 -11.15 -18.18 3.33
C LEU A 77 -11.16 -18.04 4.84
N ARG A 78 -12.15 -17.33 5.40
CA ARG A 78 -12.45 -17.42 6.83
C ARG A 78 -13.25 -18.69 7.08
N VAL A 79 -12.79 -19.52 8.01
CA VAL A 79 -13.34 -20.86 8.21
C VAL A 79 -13.60 -21.20 9.68
N PHE A 80 -14.60 -22.05 9.90
CA PHE A 80 -14.77 -22.79 11.14
C PHE A 80 -14.10 -24.17 11.00
N PRO A 81 -13.01 -24.44 11.74
CA PRO A 81 -12.39 -25.75 11.75
C PRO A 81 -13.16 -26.69 12.67
N HIS A 82 -13.47 -27.89 12.19
CA HIS A 82 -14.04 -28.96 12.98
C HIS A 82 -13.33 -30.29 12.70
N ASP A 83 -13.09 -31.06 13.75
CA ASP A 83 -12.65 -32.44 13.61
C ASP A 83 -13.86 -33.33 13.35
N PHE A 84 -13.69 -34.39 12.55
CA PHE A 84 -14.78 -35.33 12.20
C PHE A 84 -14.22 -36.74 12.06
N GLU A 85 -14.98 -37.79 12.32
CA GLU A 85 -14.55 -39.17 12.01
C GLU A 85 -15.31 -39.72 10.79
N THR A 86 -16.58 -39.37 10.69
CA THR A 86 -17.51 -39.82 9.66
C THR A 86 -18.14 -38.66 8.89
N ILE A 87 -18.77 -38.96 7.76
CA ILE A 87 -19.52 -37.94 7.00
C ILE A 87 -20.73 -37.44 7.79
N ASP A 88 -21.34 -38.29 8.62
CA ASP A 88 -22.48 -37.91 9.45
C ASP A 88 -22.07 -36.87 10.51
N ASP A 89 -20.86 -36.97 11.07
CA ASP A 89 -20.31 -35.95 11.97
C ASP A 89 -20.25 -34.58 11.26
N ILE A 90 -19.81 -34.55 10.00
CA ILE A 90 -19.75 -33.31 9.21
C ILE A 90 -21.14 -32.69 9.07
N LEU A 91 -22.18 -33.51 8.85
CA LEU A 91 -23.57 -33.03 8.80
C LEU A 91 -24.01 -32.44 10.14
N GLN A 92 -23.77 -33.15 11.25
CA GLN A 92 -24.14 -32.66 12.58
C GLN A 92 -23.45 -31.34 12.91
N LEU A 93 -22.17 -31.23 12.59
CA LEU A 93 -21.39 -30.00 12.75
C LEU A 93 -21.89 -28.87 11.85
N ALA A 94 -22.42 -29.18 10.66
CA ALA A 94 -22.86 -28.19 9.68
C ALA A 94 -24.22 -27.58 10.03
N LEU A 95 -25.12 -28.33 10.67
CA LEU A 95 -26.48 -27.88 10.98
C LEU A 95 -26.52 -26.54 11.75
N PRO A 96 -25.78 -26.35 12.87
CA PRO A 96 -25.81 -25.09 13.61
C PRO A 96 -25.37 -23.86 12.79
N HIS A 97 -24.48 -24.05 11.79
CA HIS A 97 -23.97 -22.95 10.98
C HIS A 97 -24.89 -22.56 9.83
N TYR A 98 -25.69 -23.51 9.32
CA TYR A 98 -26.41 -23.32 8.05
C TYR A 98 -27.93 -23.37 8.17
N THR A 99 -28.53 -23.83 9.28
CA THR A 99 -29.99 -23.91 9.42
C THR A 99 -30.69 -22.57 9.16
N GLU A 100 -30.32 -21.52 9.89
CA GLU A 100 -30.93 -20.19 9.72
C GLU A 100 -30.57 -19.57 8.37
N VAL A 101 -29.33 -19.77 7.92
CA VAL A 101 -28.84 -19.21 6.65
C VAL A 101 -29.59 -19.79 5.45
N LEU A 102 -30.00 -21.06 5.52
CA LEU A 102 -30.69 -21.76 4.43
C LEU A 102 -32.20 -21.54 4.40
N LYS A 103 -32.79 -20.99 5.46
CA LYS A 103 -34.24 -20.80 5.58
C LYS A 103 -34.83 -20.03 4.41
N GLY A 104 -35.73 -20.66 3.66
CA GLY A 104 -36.38 -20.06 2.49
C GLY A 104 -35.46 -19.84 1.29
N LYS A 105 -34.29 -20.50 1.24
CA LYS A 105 -33.29 -20.35 0.16
C LYS A 105 -33.01 -21.66 -0.55
N THR A 106 -32.64 -21.57 -1.83
CA THR A 106 -32.03 -22.69 -2.57
C THR A 106 -30.52 -22.70 -2.37
N PHE A 107 -29.92 -23.88 -2.30
CA PHE A 107 -28.48 -23.98 -2.06
C PHE A 107 -27.78 -25.07 -2.86
N CYS A 108 -26.45 -25.02 -2.90
CA CYS A 108 -25.64 -26.19 -3.22
C CYS A 108 -24.45 -26.28 -2.28
N LEU A 109 -24.02 -27.52 -2.01
CA LEU A 109 -22.81 -27.81 -1.27
C LEU A 109 -21.67 -28.11 -2.26
N ARG A 110 -20.50 -27.52 -2.02
CA ARG A 110 -19.27 -27.74 -2.77
C ARG A 110 -18.15 -28.14 -1.83
N VAL A 111 -17.63 -29.34 -2.01
CA VAL A 111 -16.60 -29.91 -1.11
C VAL A 111 -15.29 -30.07 -1.86
N LYS A 112 -14.23 -29.45 -1.36
CA LYS A 112 -12.87 -29.67 -1.86
C LYS A 112 -12.09 -30.54 -0.89
N ARG A 113 -11.59 -31.68 -1.37
CA ARG A 113 -10.76 -32.59 -0.58
C ARG A 113 -9.29 -32.46 -0.99
N THR A 114 -8.38 -32.48 -0.01
CA THR A 114 -6.93 -32.53 -0.25
C THR A 114 -6.33 -33.77 0.43
N GLY A 115 -5.51 -34.53 -0.29
CA GLY A 115 -4.91 -35.79 0.17
C GLY A 115 -5.71 -37.04 -0.25
N ASN A 116 -5.32 -38.24 0.20
CA ASN A 116 -5.95 -39.54 -0.14
C ASN A 116 -6.27 -40.39 1.10
N HIS A 117 -6.64 -39.75 2.21
CA HIS A 117 -6.78 -40.42 3.51
C HIS A 117 -8.15 -41.04 3.78
N HIS A 118 -9.14 -40.76 2.92
CA HIS A 118 -10.54 -41.12 3.14
C HIS A 118 -11.02 -42.09 2.07
N ALA A 119 -11.89 -43.04 2.46
CA ALA A 119 -12.56 -43.96 1.53
C ALA A 119 -13.66 -43.26 0.71
N PHE A 120 -14.10 -42.07 1.11
CA PHE A 120 -15.13 -41.29 0.44
C PHE A 120 -14.56 -40.20 -0.48
N SER A 121 -15.32 -39.88 -1.51
CA SER A 121 -15.05 -38.77 -2.42
C SER A 121 -15.71 -37.47 -1.95
N SER A 122 -15.30 -36.32 -2.51
CA SER A 122 -16.01 -35.05 -2.29
C SER A 122 -17.49 -35.15 -2.68
N ILE A 123 -17.81 -35.93 -3.72
CA ILE A 123 -19.19 -36.10 -4.21
C ILE A 123 -20.04 -36.85 -3.19
N ASP A 124 -19.46 -37.81 -2.46
CA ASP A 124 -20.18 -38.55 -1.43
C ASP A 124 -20.56 -37.63 -0.26
N VAL A 125 -19.63 -36.77 0.17
CA VAL A 125 -19.91 -35.73 1.17
C VAL A 125 -20.97 -34.74 0.66
N GLU A 126 -20.83 -34.26 -0.59
CA GLU A 126 -21.82 -33.34 -1.19
C GLU A 126 -23.23 -33.94 -1.19
N ARG A 127 -23.35 -35.24 -1.48
CA ARG A 127 -24.64 -35.95 -1.50
C ARG A 127 -25.21 -36.17 -0.10
N GLN A 128 -24.42 -36.70 0.82
CA GLN A 128 -24.89 -37.08 2.15
C GLN A 128 -25.14 -35.85 3.02
N VAL A 129 -24.17 -34.93 3.12
CA VAL A 129 -24.33 -33.69 3.90
C VAL A 129 -25.32 -32.75 3.22
N GLY A 130 -25.26 -32.61 1.90
CA GLY A 130 -26.22 -31.78 1.16
C GLY A 130 -27.66 -32.31 1.25
N GLY A 131 -27.83 -33.64 1.18
CA GLY A 131 -29.12 -34.29 1.38
C GLY A 131 -29.65 -34.12 2.81
N GLY A 132 -28.79 -34.29 3.81
CA GLY A 132 -29.12 -34.06 5.21
C GLY A 132 -29.54 -32.61 5.50
N LEU A 133 -28.77 -31.63 5.02
CA LEU A 133 -29.13 -30.21 5.14
C LEU A 133 -30.48 -29.92 4.47
N ASN A 134 -30.75 -30.52 3.31
CA ASN A 134 -32.01 -30.33 2.60
C ASN A 134 -33.22 -30.95 3.35
N GLN A 135 -33.01 -31.99 4.15
CA GLN A 135 -34.08 -32.67 4.91
C GLN A 135 -34.28 -32.07 6.30
N LEU A 136 -33.22 -31.57 6.92
CA LEU A 136 -33.20 -31.17 8.34
C LEU A 136 -33.24 -29.65 8.54
N THR A 137 -33.30 -28.86 7.46
CA THR A 137 -33.42 -27.40 7.51
C THR A 137 -34.62 -26.91 6.70
N GLU A 138 -35.01 -25.64 6.88
CA GLU A 138 -36.08 -25.00 6.10
C GLU A 138 -35.60 -24.50 4.71
N ALA A 139 -34.63 -25.17 4.11
CA ALA A 139 -34.19 -24.90 2.74
C ALA A 139 -35.32 -25.17 1.73
N VAL A 140 -35.40 -24.35 0.68
CA VAL A 140 -36.37 -24.55 -0.42
C VAL A 140 -36.01 -25.78 -1.25
N GLY A 141 -34.71 -26.05 -1.39
CA GLY A 141 -34.22 -27.18 -2.18
C GLY A 141 -32.76 -27.05 -2.61
N VAL A 142 -32.17 -28.16 -3.05
CA VAL A 142 -30.84 -28.17 -3.67
C VAL A 142 -30.93 -27.71 -5.13
N LYS A 143 -30.13 -26.69 -5.49
CA LYS A 143 -30.04 -26.13 -6.84
C LYS A 143 -28.60 -26.03 -7.30
N LEU A 144 -28.19 -26.84 -8.27
CA LEU A 144 -26.78 -26.92 -8.71
C LEU A 144 -26.32 -25.74 -9.56
N LYS A 145 -27.24 -25.02 -10.22
CA LYS A 145 -26.97 -23.87 -11.10
C LYS A 145 -27.64 -22.63 -10.54
N LYS A 146 -26.87 -21.57 -10.27
CA LYS A 146 -27.36 -20.32 -9.68
C LYS A 146 -28.25 -20.55 -8.43
N PRO A 147 -27.74 -21.24 -7.40
CA PRO A 147 -28.39 -21.27 -6.09
C PRO A 147 -28.37 -19.88 -5.45
N ASP A 148 -29.25 -19.66 -4.49
CA ASP A 148 -29.17 -18.46 -3.65
C ASP A 148 -27.92 -18.51 -2.76
N ILE A 149 -27.54 -19.71 -2.31
CA ILE A 149 -26.38 -19.92 -1.41
C ILE A 149 -25.48 -21.06 -1.92
N THR A 150 -24.17 -20.82 -1.94
CA THR A 150 -23.17 -21.87 -2.18
C THR A 150 -22.40 -22.12 -0.90
N ILE A 151 -22.70 -23.24 -0.24
CA ILE A 151 -21.93 -23.69 0.92
C ILE A 151 -20.64 -24.31 0.41
N LYS A 152 -19.50 -23.86 0.94
CA LYS A 152 -18.19 -24.40 0.61
C LYS A 152 -17.59 -25.05 1.84
N MET A 153 -17.06 -26.26 1.67
CA MET A 153 -16.29 -26.96 2.70
C MET A 153 -14.96 -27.43 2.12
N GLU A 154 -13.91 -27.37 2.93
CA GLU A 154 -12.63 -27.99 2.58
C GLU A 154 -12.27 -29.08 3.59
N ILE A 155 -11.95 -30.27 3.10
CA ILE A 155 -11.55 -31.42 3.93
C ILE A 155 -10.08 -31.70 3.70
N VAL A 156 -9.30 -31.66 4.79
CA VAL A 156 -7.87 -32.00 4.76
C VAL A 156 -7.51 -32.80 5.99
N GLY A 157 -7.02 -34.02 5.77
CA GLY A 157 -6.88 -35.00 6.85
C GLY A 157 -8.22 -35.19 7.56
N GLN A 158 -8.20 -35.25 8.88
CA GLN A 158 -9.37 -35.49 9.73
C GLN A 158 -10.13 -34.19 10.12
N GLN A 159 -9.87 -33.09 9.41
CA GLN A 159 -10.48 -31.78 9.66
C GLN A 159 -11.36 -31.33 8.49
N CYS A 160 -12.54 -30.83 8.81
CA CYS A 160 -13.46 -30.16 7.91
C CYS A 160 -13.47 -28.66 8.21
N PHE A 161 -13.16 -27.85 7.20
CA PHE A 161 -13.18 -26.40 7.27
C PHE A 161 -14.44 -25.90 6.58
N MET A 162 -15.40 -25.42 7.37
CA MET A 162 -16.63 -24.82 6.86
C MET A 162 -16.37 -23.36 6.51
N VAL A 163 -16.54 -22.99 5.24
CA VAL A 163 -16.22 -21.63 4.76
C VAL A 163 -17.35 -20.69 5.16
N GLN A 164 -17.01 -19.70 5.98
CA GLN A 164 -17.90 -18.60 6.33
C GLN A 164 -17.87 -17.51 5.26
N GLN A 165 -16.66 -17.12 4.83
CA GLN A 165 -16.47 -16.06 3.86
C GLN A 165 -15.23 -16.31 3.01
N GLN A 166 -15.28 -15.86 1.75
CA GLN A 166 -14.15 -15.84 0.85
C GLN A 166 -13.91 -14.40 0.39
N GLN A 167 -12.70 -13.89 0.59
CA GLN A 167 -12.29 -12.56 0.16
C GLN A 167 -11.14 -12.66 -0.86
N PRO A 168 -11.08 -11.74 -1.83
CA PRO A 168 -9.95 -11.65 -2.74
C PRO A 168 -8.68 -11.23 -2.00
N GLY A 169 -7.54 -11.76 -2.44
CA GLY A 169 -6.22 -11.26 -2.05
C GLY A 169 -5.63 -10.38 -3.14
N LEU A 170 -4.42 -9.87 -2.91
CA LEU A 170 -3.75 -8.97 -3.85
C LEU A 170 -3.34 -9.63 -5.18
N GLY A 171 -3.21 -10.96 -5.20
CA GLY A 171 -2.60 -11.72 -6.27
C GLY A 171 -1.09 -11.50 -6.37
N GLY A 172 -0.50 -11.78 -7.53
CA GLY A 172 0.93 -11.53 -7.76
C GLY A 172 1.85 -12.56 -7.10
N PHE A 173 3.07 -12.13 -6.75
CA PHE A 173 4.12 -12.99 -6.18
C PHE A 173 4.56 -12.50 -4.80
N PRO A 174 4.95 -13.41 -3.89
CA PRO A 174 5.41 -13.02 -2.55
C PRO A 174 6.60 -12.07 -2.64
N LEU A 175 6.54 -10.97 -1.89
CA LEU A 175 7.61 -10.00 -1.80
C LEU A 175 8.93 -10.65 -1.35
N GLY A 176 10.04 -10.28 -1.97
CA GLY A 176 11.37 -10.84 -1.69
C GLY A 176 11.68 -12.14 -2.43
N THR A 177 10.82 -12.55 -3.37
CA THR A 177 11.10 -13.68 -4.27
C THR A 177 11.86 -13.28 -5.53
N GLN A 178 11.90 -11.99 -5.83
CA GLN A 178 12.67 -11.36 -6.91
C GLN A 178 13.70 -10.39 -6.32
N ASP A 179 14.65 -9.97 -7.15
CA ASP A 179 15.67 -8.98 -6.76
C ASP A 179 15.05 -7.64 -6.37
N ALA A 180 15.79 -6.90 -5.54
CA ALA A 180 15.40 -5.56 -5.12
C ALA A 180 15.62 -4.53 -6.25
N VAL A 181 14.85 -3.45 -6.22
CA VAL A 181 14.85 -2.40 -7.25
C VAL A 181 14.85 -1.01 -6.64
N LEU A 182 15.34 -0.02 -7.39
CA LEU A 182 15.29 1.39 -7.03
C LEU A 182 14.15 2.09 -7.79
N SER A 183 13.04 2.42 -7.11
CA SER A 183 11.95 3.18 -7.70
C SER A 183 12.19 4.68 -7.58
N LEU A 184 12.15 5.38 -8.71
CA LEU A 184 12.19 6.85 -8.75
C LEU A 184 10.80 7.37 -8.38
N ILE A 185 10.66 7.78 -7.12
CA ILE A 185 9.39 8.25 -6.55
C ILE A 185 9.34 9.78 -6.57
N SER A 186 8.23 10.33 -7.08
CA SER A 186 8.01 11.78 -7.16
C SER A 186 6.88 12.27 -6.25
N GLY A 187 6.17 11.36 -5.56
CA GLY A 187 4.93 11.64 -4.84
C GLY A 187 3.71 11.79 -5.74
N GLY A 188 3.87 11.98 -7.05
CA GLY A 188 2.77 12.00 -8.00
C GLY A 188 2.20 10.60 -8.30
N PHE A 189 1.00 10.57 -8.90
CA PHE A 189 0.20 9.36 -9.13
C PHE A 189 1.01 8.21 -9.76
N ASP A 190 1.72 8.51 -10.84
CA ASP A 190 2.33 7.51 -11.71
C ASP A 190 3.46 6.76 -10.98
N SER A 191 4.28 7.48 -10.24
CA SER A 191 5.42 6.87 -9.51
C SER A 191 4.96 5.96 -8.36
N GLY A 192 3.86 6.31 -7.69
CA GLY A 192 3.26 5.49 -6.65
C GLY A 192 2.67 4.20 -7.22
N VAL A 193 1.91 4.31 -8.31
CA VAL A 193 1.32 3.15 -9.00
C VAL A 193 2.40 2.23 -9.57
N ALA A 194 3.44 2.77 -10.20
CA ALA A 194 4.56 1.97 -10.71
C ALA A 194 5.25 1.17 -9.59
N SER A 195 5.51 1.80 -8.45
CA SER A 195 6.10 1.16 -7.26
C SER A 195 5.21 0.03 -6.71
N TYR A 196 3.90 0.26 -6.65
CA TYR A 196 2.93 -0.76 -6.26
C TYR A 196 2.90 -1.96 -7.22
N LEU A 197 2.92 -1.73 -8.54
CA LEU A 197 2.86 -2.80 -9.53
C LEU A 197 4.08 -3.71 -9.47
N VAL A 198 5.29 -3.17 -9.24
CA VAL A 198 6.48 -4.00 -9.07
C VAL A 198 6.49 -4.76 -7.73
N ASN A 199 5.96 -4.16 -6.64
CA ASN A 199 5.75 -4.88 -5.37
C ASN A 199 4.83 -6.10 -5.58
N ARG A 200 3.76 -5.97 -6.38
CA ARG A 200 2.89 -7.11 -6.75
C ARG A 200 3.60 -8.21 -7.53
N ARG A 201 4.69 -7.89 -8.22
CA ARG A 201 5.53 -8.90 -8.91
C ARG A 201 6.60 -9.52 -8.00
N GLY A 202 6.61 -9.17 -6.71
CA GLY A 202 7.49 -9.76 -5.70
C GLY A 202 8.85 -9.04 -5.56
N LEU A 203 9.04 -7.91 -6.24
CA LEU A 203 10.28 -7.11 -6.17
C LEU A 203 10.29 -6.24 -4.91
N GLN A 204 11.41 -6.22 -4.20
CA GLN A 204 11.59 -5.34 -3.04
C GLN A 204 11.94 -3.92 -3.49
N THR A 205 11.05 -2.97 -3.24
CA THR A 205 11.21 -1.62 -3.77
C THR A 205 11.88 -0.69 -2.76
N HIS A 206 13.11 -0.27 -3.05
CA HIS A 206 13.73 0.91 -2.45
C HIS A 206 13.24 2.16 -3.17
N PHE A 207 13.19 3.28 -2.47
CA PHE A 207 12.70 4.55 -3.02
C PHE A 207 13.85 5.54 -3.19
N CYS A 208 13.90 6.22 -4.33
CA CYS A 208 14.81 7.33 -4.61
C CYS A 208 13.98 8.55 -5.00
N PHE A 209 14.07 9.59 -4.20
CA PHE A 209 13.41 10.86 -4.39
C PHE A 209 14.44 11.93 -4.77
N PHE A 210 14.15 12.68 -5.83
CA PHE A 210 14.93 13.85 -6.21
C PHE A 210 14.24 15.11 -5.69
N ASN A 211 14.84 15.74 -4.69
CA ASN A 211 14.25 16.90 -4.06
C ASN A 211 14.45 18.16 -4.90
N LEU A 212 13.36 18.60 -5.51
CA LEU A 212 13.30 19.81 -6.37
C LEU A 212 12.55 20.95 -5.68
N GLY A 213 11.87 20.66 -4.57
CA GLY A 213 10.83 21.50 -4.00
C GLY A 213 11.04 21.77 -2.51
N GLY A 214 12.23 21.47 -1.99
CA GLY A 214 12.58 21.61 -0.59
C GLY A 214 11.77 20.71 0.34
N ARG A 215 11.61 21.17 1.58
CA ARG A 215 11.10 20.36 2.70
C ARG A 215 9.68 19.84 2.50
N ALA A 216 8.76 20.70 2.05
CA ALA A 216 7.36 20.34 1.87
C ALA A 216 7.18 19.22 0.84
N HIS A 217 7.94 19.28 -0.25
CA HIS A 217 7.95 18.24 -1.28
C HIS A 217 8.46 16.91 -0.70
N GLU A 218 9.57 16.93 0.04
CA GLU A 218 10.13 15.73 0.66
C GLU A 218 9.15 15.05 1.63
N VAL A 219 8.45 15.84 2.46
CA VAL A 219 7.44 15.32 3.37
C VAL A 219 6.32 14.59 2.62
N GLY A 220 5.74 15.22 1.58
CA GLY A 220 4.68 14.59 0.80
C GLY A 220 5.12 13.28 0.14
N VAL A 221 6.32 13.25 -0.44
CA VAL A 221 6.86 12.03 -1.05
C VAL A 221 7.15 10.95 -0.01
N LYS A 222 7.69 11.31 1.16
CA LYS A 222 7.89 10.36 2.27
C LYS A 222 6.58 9.76 2.75
N GLN A 223 5.52 10.55 2.89
CA GLN A 223 4.21 10.07 3.30
C GLN A 223 3.66 9.05 2.28
N VAL A 224 3.66 9.39 0.98
CA VAL A 224 3.19 8.48 -0.09
C VAL A 224 4.01 7.17 -0.10
N SER A 225 5.33 7.27 0.01
CA SER A 225 6.23 6.12 0.02
C SER A 225 6.02 5.23 1.25
N HIS A 226 5.84 5.85 2.43
CA HIS A 226 5.56 5.15 3.68
C HIS A 226 4.22 4.43 3.61
N GLN A 227 3.16 5.07 3.14
CA GLN A 227 1.83 4.44 3.03
C GLN A 227 1.86 3.23 2.08
N LEU A 228 2.50 3.36 0.92
CA LEU A 228 2.69 2.24 -0.01
C LEU A 228 3.46 1.09 0.66
N TRP A 229 4.51 1.42 1.41
CA TRP A 229 5.30 0.44 2.12
C TRP A 229 4.52 -0.26 3.24
N GLU A 230 3.88 0.51 4.12
CA GLU A 230 3.15 0.01 5.29
C GLU A 230 2.05 -0.98 4.85
N LYS A 231 1.29 -0.61 3.81
CA LYS A 231 0.15 -1.38 3.31
C LYS A 231 0.57 -2.61 2.50
N TYR A 232 1.58 -2.51 1.63
CA TYR A 232 1.86 -3.55 0.63
C TYR A 232 3.22 -4.27 0.77
N SER A 233 4.17 -3.73 1.53
CA SER A 233 5.53 -4.27 1.59
C SER A 233 6.20 -4.25 2.98
N SER A 234 5.41 -4.01 4.03
CA SER A 234 5.85 -3.90 5.42
C SER A 234 6.53 -5.14 6.02
N SER A 235 6.47 -6.28 5.32
CA SER A 235 7.24 -7.49 5.65
C SER A 235 8.75 -7.31 5.52
N HIS A 236 9.22 -6.32 4.75
CA HIS A 236 10.63 -6.06 4.51
C HIS A 236 10.99 -4.63 4.87
N ARG A 237 12.22 -4.41 5.35
CA ARG A 237 12.77 -3.07 5.52
C ARG A 237 13.44 -2.65 4.22
N VAL A 238 12.98 -1.54 3.64
CA VAL A 238 13.57 -0.94 2.45
C VAL A 238 14.14 0.44 2.78
N LYS A 239 14.88 1.01 1.84
CA LYS A 239 15.52 2.32 2.00
C LYS A 239 14.72 3.38 1.25
N PHE A 240 14.70 4.58 1.83
CA PHE A 240 14.29 5.80 1.18
C PHE A 240 15.54 6.69 1.05
N VAL A 241 15.84 7.12 -0.17
CA VAL A 241 16.98 7.97 -0.50
C VAL A 241 16.45 9.31 -0.99
N SER A 242 16.80 10.39 -0.28
CA SER A 242 16.51 11.76 -0.70
C SER A 242 17.78 12.36 -1.31
N VAL A 243 17.72 12.82 -2.55
CA VAL A 243 18.84 13.44 -3.26
C VAL A 243 18.52 14.92 -3.48
N PRO A 244 19.26 15.87 -2.87
CA PRO A 244 19.01 17.30 -3.07
C PRO A 244 19.31 17.69 -4.51
N PHE A 245 18.33 18.19 -5.24
CA PHE A 245 18.42 18.45 -6.69
C PHE A 245 18.23 19.94 -7.04
N GLU A 246 18.05 20.81 -6.05
CA GLU A 246 17.87 22.25 -6.24
C GLU A 246 19.06 22.87 -7.00
N GLY A 247 20.29 22.50 -6.64
CA GLY A 247 21.51 22.96 -7.32
C GLY A 247 21.57 22.50 -8.78
N VAL A 248 21.20 21.24 -9.06
CA VAL A 248 21.15 20.68 -10.41
C VAL A 248 20.13 21.42 -11.28
N VAL A 249 18.96 21.74 -10.72
CA VAL A 249 17.93 22.53 -11.42
C VAL A 249 18.42 23.95 -11.71
N ALA A 250 19.04 24.61 -10.74
CA ALA A 250 19.58 25.96 -10.92
C ALA A 250 20.62 26.00 -12.04
N GLU A 251 21.49 25.00 -12.11
CA GLU A 251 22.49 24.88 -13.18
C GLU A 251 21.83 24.66 -14.55
N ILE A 252 20.83 23.78 -14.64
CA ILE A 252 20.07 23.57 -15.88
C ILE A 252 19.38 24.86 -16.34
N LEU A 253 18.74 25.60 -15.43
CA LEU A 253 18.03 26.83 -15.75
C LEU A 253 18.95 27.93 -16.30
N THR A 254 20.24 27.92 -15.95
CA THR A 254 21.19 28.96 -16.34
C THR A 254 22.05 28.58 -17.54
N ARG A 255 22.34 27.29 -17.76
CA ARG A 255 23.27 26.82 -18.80
C ARG A 255 22.63 26.13 -19.99
N VAL A 256 21.43 25.59 -19.84
CA VAL A 256 20.80 24.72 -20.85
C VAL A 256 19.75 25.49 -21.64
N GLU A 257 19.66 25.25 -22.94
CA GLU A 257 18.59 25.79 -23.76
C GLU A 257 17.20 25.35 -23.24
N ASN A 258 16.28 26.32 -23.05
CA ASN A 258 14.92 26.13 -22.55
C ASN A 258 14.19 24.88 -23.07
N SER A 259 14.28 24.61 -24.37
CA SER A 259 13.56 23.50 -25.01
C SER A 259 14.12 22.11 -24.66
N GLN A 260 15.37 22.03 -24.17
CA GLN A 260 16.09 20.79 -23.84
C GLN A 260 16.11 20.47 -22.33
N MET A 261 15.81 21.45 -21.46
CA MET A 261 15.92 21.34 -20.01
C MET A 261 15.26 20.08 -19.42
N GLY A 262 14.05 19.73 -19.86
CA GLY A 262 13.33 18.56 -19.34
C GLY A 262 14.01 17.22 -19.67
N VAL A 263 14.66 17.12 -20.84
CA VAL A 263 15.40 15.91 -21.25
C VAL A 263 16.73 15.82 -20.48
N ILE A 264 17.42 16.95 -20.31
CA ILE A 264 18.66 17.03 -19.53
C ILE A 264 18.40 16.70 -18.06
N LEU A 265 17.36 17.27 -17.44
CA LEU A 265 17.00 16.98 -16.04
C LEU A 265 16.80 15.48 -15.83
N LYS A 266 16.00 14.82 -16.68
CA LYS A 266 15.76 13.38 -16.58
C LYS A 266 17.02 12.55 -16.77
N ARG A 267 17.93 12.97 -17.66
CA ARG A 267 19.24 12.33 -17.82
C ARG A 267 20.10 12.48 -16.56
N MET A 268 20.10 13.65 -15.91
CA MET A 268 20.79 13.85 -14.64
C MET A 268 20.19 12.98 -13.51
N MET A 269 18.86 12.88 -13.44
CA MET A 269 18.16 11.97 -12.52
C MET A 269 18.56 10.51 -12.75
N TYR A 270 18.61 10.05 -14.01
CA TYR A 270 19.03 8.69 -14.33
C TYR A 270 20.51 8.43 -13.98
N ARG A 271 21.41 9.39 -14.22
CA ARG A 271 22.83 9.29 -13.83
C ARG A 271 22.98 9.20 -12.32
N ALA A 272 22.28 10.05 -11.57
CA ALA A 272 22.26 9.98 -10.11
C ALA A 272 21.67 8.65 -9.62
N ALA A 273 20.56 8.21 -10.22
CA ALA A 273 19.92 6.95 -9.88
C ALA A 273 20.84 5.74 -10.11
N ASN A 274 21.65 5.72 -11.18
CA ASN A 274 22.65 4.66 -11.38
C ASN A 274 23.63 4.61 -10.19
N LYS A 275 24.17 5.76 -9.76
CA LYS A 275 25.12 5.83 -8.64
C LYS A 275 24.49 5.44 -7.31
N ILE A 276 23.24 5.85 -7.06
CA ILE A 276 22.50 5.42 -5.86
C ILE A 276 22.20 3.91 -5.91
N ALA A 277 21.82 3.39 -7.07
CA ALA A 277 21.60 1.95 -7.28
C ALA A 277 22.89 1.15 -7.03
N ASP A 278 24.05 1.62 -7.49
CA ASP A 278 25.35 1.00 -7.21
C ASP A 278 25.66 0.93 -5.71
N ARG A 279 25.44 2.03 -4.97
CA ARG A 279 25.62 2.09 -3.51
C ARG A 279 24.73 1.08 -2.78
N LEU A 280 23.53 0.83 -3.31
CA LEU A 280 22.57 -0.13 -2.78
C LEU A 280 22.70 -1.54 -3.38
N LYS A 281 23.63 -1.76 -4.33
CA LYS A 281 23.82 -3.02 -5.08
C LYS A 281 22.55 -3.48 -5.80
N LEU A 282 21.91 -2.54 -6.49
CA LEU A 282 20.68 -2.75 -7.26
C LEU A 282 21.02 -2.67 -8.76
N ASP A 283 20.48 -3.62 -9.53
CA ASP A 283 20.70 -3.70 -10.98
C ASP A 283 19.55 -3.12 -11.81
N CYS A 284 18.52 -2.61 -11.14
CA CYS A 284 17.27 -2.19 -11.76
C CYS A 284 16.72 -0.89 -11.17
N ILE A 285 16.27 0.00 -12.06
CA ILE A 285 15.56 1.24 -11.75
C ILE A 285 14.10 1.07 -12.21
N VAL A 286 13.15 1.62 -11.45
CA VAL A 286 11.72 1.65 -11.80
C VAL A 286 11.29 3.10 -11.97
N THR A 287 10.54 3.40 -13.03
CA THR A 287 9.95 4.73 -13.24
C THR A 287 8.46 4.63 -13.52
N GLY A 288 7.74 5.70 -13.20
CA GLY A 288 6.33 5.89 -13.54
C GLY A 288 6.10 6.47 -14.95
N GLU A 289 7.04 6.31 -15.88
CA GLU A 289 6.90 6.90 -17.22
C GLU A 289 5.90 6.10 -18.10
N SER A 290 5.00 6.83 -18.76
CA SER A 290 4.02 6.33 -19.73
C SER A 290 4.17 7.05 -21.09
N VAL A 291 4.13 6.28 -22.17
CA VAL A 291 4.32 6.84 -23.52
C VAL A 291 3.16 7.77 -23.87
N ALA A 292 3.51 8.91 -24.48
CA ALA A 292 2.57 9.92 -24.98
C ALA A 292 1.78 10.69 -23.91
N GLN A 293 2.15 10.58 -22.62
CA GLN A 293 1.51 11.35 -21.56
C GLN A 293 1.99 12.81 -21.49
N VAL A 294 3.29 13.05 -21.59
CA VAL A 294 3.90 14.40 -21.58
C VAL A 294 5.00 14.52 -22.64
N SER A 295 5.41 15.75 -22.95
CA SER A 295 6.43 16.03 -23.97
C SER A 295 7.75 15.28 -23.74
N SER A 296 8.17 15.10 -22.49
CA SER A 296 9.38 14.34 -22.13
C SER A 296 9.23 12.82 -22.24
N GLN A 297 8.03 12.30 -22.53
CA GLN A 297 7.70 10.87 -22.56
C GLN A 297 7.24 10.43 -23.97
N THR A 298 7.79 11.05 -25.02
CA THR A 298 7.73 10.49 -26.37
C THR A 298 8.76 9.38 -26.53
N LEU A 299 8.55 8.45 -27.46
CA LEU A 299 9.53 7.38 -27.73
C LEU A 299 10.93 7.93 -28.06
N ALA A 300 10.99 9.05 -28.78
CA ALA A 300 12.27 9.70 -29.10
C ALA A 300 12.97 10.21 -27.84
N ASN A 301 12.24 10.87 -26.94
CA ASN A 301 12.80 11.40 -25.71
C ASN A 301 13.16 10.30 -24.72
N LEU A 302 12.30 9.29 -24.53
CA LEU A 302 12.58 8.13 -23.66
C LEU A 302 13.87 7.41 -24.07
N ASN A 303 14.05 7.16 -25.39
CA ASN A 303 15.28 6.58 -25.92
C ASN A 303 16.52 7.44 -25.61
N VAL A 304 16.42 8.76 -25.82
CA VAL A 304 17.54 9.67 -25.52
C VAL A 304 17.84 9.74 -24.03
N ILE A 305 16.81 9.73 -23.18
CA ILE A 305 16.97 9.76 -21.71
C ILE A 305 17.62 8.46 -21.23
N GLU A 306 17.11 7.31 -21.66
CA GLU A 306 17.56 6.00 -21.18
C GLU A 306 19.00 5.66 -21.56
N ARG A 307 19.56 6.27 -22.61
CA ARG A 307 20.96 6.04 -23.03
C ARG A 307 22.02 6.39 -21.98
N VAL A 308 21.68 7.13 -20.92
CA VAL A 308 22.60 7.37 -19.79
C VAL A 308 22.41 6.38 -18.64
N SER A 309 21.43 5.48 -18.73
CA SER A 309 21.26 4.42 -17.74
C SER A 309 22.26 3.30 -17.97
N GLU A 310 22.84 2.81 -16.88
CA GLU A 310 23.68 1.62 -16.86
C GLU A 310 22.93 0.42 -16.26
N LYS A 311 21.66 0.62 -15.87
CA LYS A 311 20.80 -0.34 -15.17
C LYS A 311 19.60 -0.72 -16.05
N LEU A 312 18.95 -1.83 -15.74
CA LEU A 312 17.66 -2.17 -16.35
C LEU A 312 16.61 -1.15 -15.90
N VAL A 313 15.90 -0.51 -16.83
CA VAL A 313 14.83 0.43 -16.50
C VAL A 313 13.47 -0.20 -16.74
N LEU A 314 12.74 -0.49 -15.65
CA LEU A 314 11.37 -0.99 -15.72
C LEU A 314 10.37 0.17 -15.74
N ARG A 315 9.43 0.11 -16.68
CA ARG A 315 8.36 1.09 -16.85
C ARG A 315 7.00 0.40 -16.81
N PRO A 316 6.47 0.06 -15.62
CA PRO A 316 5.21 -0.68 -15.49
C PRO A 316 4.03 0.00 -16.19
N LEU A 317 4.09 1.32 -16.38
CA LEU A 317 3.01 2.14 -16.91
C LEU A 317 3.21 2.51 -18.39
N VAL A 318 4.23 1.98 -19.06
CA VAL A 318 4.68 2.44 -20.39
C VAL A 318 3.58 2.52 -21.44
N THR A 319 2.57 1.65 -21.35
CA THR A 319 1.42 1.58 -22.27
C THR A 319 0.07 1.78 -21.57
N MET A 320 0.08 2.24 -20.32
CA MET A 320 -1.12 2.46 -19.51
C MET A 320 -1.63 3.89 -19.72
N ASP A 321 -2.94 4.05 -19.86
CA ASP A 321 -3.55 5.37 -19.95
C ASP A 321 -3.70 6.03 -18.56
N LYS A 322 -3.90 7.36 -18.57
CA LYS A 322 -4.00 8.12 -17.32
C LYS A 322 -5.21 7.72 -16.47
N PRO A 323 -6.42 7.52 -17.02
CA PRO A 323 -7.56 7.04 -16.23
C PRO A 323 -7.26 5.73 -15.47
N GLU A 324 -6.65 4.74 -16.11
CA GLU A 324 -6.30 3.48 -15.44
C GLU A 324 -5.30 3.70 -14.30
N ILE A 325 -4.28 4.54 -14.49
CA ILE A 325 -3.32 4.92 -13.44
C ILE A 325 -4.07 5.59 -12.26
N ILE A 326 -4.98 6.49 -12.55
CA ILE A 326 -5.76 7.21 -11.53
C ILE A 326 -6.66 6.24 -10.75
N ASP A 327 -7.33 5.31 -11.40
CA ASP A 327 -8.17 4.30 -10.74
C ASP A 327 -7.35 3.38 -9.84
N ILE A 328 -6.17 2.95 -10.29
CA ILE A 328 -5.26 2.18 -9.43
C ILE A 328 -4.79 3.04 -8.25
N SER A 329 -4.47 4.32 -8.47
CA SER A 329 -4.03 5.21 -7.38
C SER A 329 -5.10 5.37 -6.28
N ARG A 330 -6.39 5.36 -6.64
CA ARG A 330 -7.51 5.35 -5.69
C ARG A 330 -7.60 4.00 -4.98
N GLN A 331 -7.53 2.90 -5.72
CA GLN A 331 -7.57 1.55 -5.16
C GLN A 331 -6.47 1.33 -4.11
N ILE A 332 -5.29 1.91 -4.33
CA ILE A 332 -4.15 1.75 -3.40
C ILE A 332 -4.08 2.82 -2.31
N GLY A 333 -5.00 3.79 -2.32
CA GLY A 333 -5.10 4.85 -1.32
C GLY A 333 -4.09 5.98 -1.47
N THR A 334 -3.35 6.08 -2.58
CA THR A 334 -2.35 7.16 -2.79
C THR A 334 -2.88 8.36 -3.56
N HIS A 335 -4.10 8.27 -4.12
CA HIS A 335 -4.67 9.30 -5.00
C HIS A 335 -4.66 10.69 -4.35
N ASP A 336 -5.23 10.82 -3.15
CA ASP A 336 -5.45 12.14 -2.55
C ASP A 336 -4.14 12.82 -2.18
N MET A 337 -3.19 12.06 -1.60
CA MET A 337 -1.84 12.54 -1.32
C MET A 337 -1.12 12.98 -2.60
N ALA A 338 -1.22 12.17 -3.67
CA ALA A 338 -0.60 12.48 -4.94
C ALA A 338 -1.23 13.70 -5.62
N SER A 339 -2.53 13.93 -5.42
CA SER A 339 -3.27 15.06 -5.99
C SER A 339 -2.79 16.43 -5.48
N GLN A 340 -2.20 16.47 -4.29
CA GLN A 340 -1.67 17.70 -3.69
C GLN A 340 -0.23 17.96 -4.04
N MET A 341 0.46 17.01 -4.69
CA MET A 341 1.85 17.18 -5.07
C MET A 341 1.97 18.11 -6.28
N PRO A 342 2.70 19.24 -6.15
CA PRO A 342 2.98 20.09 -7.28
C PRO A 342 3.77 19.36 -8.35
N GLU A 343 3.50 19.64 -9.62
CA GLU A 343 4.27 19.07 -10.73
C GLU A 343 5.61 19.79 -10.94
N TYR A 344 6.57 19.60 -10.03
CA TYR A 344 7.86 20.31 -10.05
C TYR A 344 8.65 20.15 -11.36
N CYS A 345 8.63 18.96 -11.98
CA CYS A 345 9.30 18.72 -13.26
C CYS A 345 8.66 19.49 -14.45
N GLY A 346 7.37 19.81 -14.35
CA GLY A 346 6.66 20.57 -15.37
C GLY A 346 7.02 22.05 -15.35
N VAL A 347 7.28 22.61 -14.15
CA VAL A 347 7.56 24.04 -13.92
C VAL A 347 8.80 24.53 -14.68
N ILE A 348 9.79 23.66 -14.90
CA ILE A 348 11.03 24.02 -15.58
C ILE A 348 10.94 23.99 -17.12
N SER A 349 9.86 23.44 -17.68
CA SER A 349 9.79 23.12 -19.12
C SER A 349 9.20 24.27 -19.94
N LYS A 350 10.05 25.13 -20.52
CA LYS A 350 9.63 26.20 -21.46
C LYS A 350 9.74 25.74 -22.93
N LYS A 351 8.60 25.55 -23.60
CA LYS A 351 8.52 25.02 -24.99
C LYS A 351 9.31 23.70 -25.16
N PRO A 352 8.97 22.66 -24.37
CA PRO A 352 9.76 21.43 -24.34
C PRO A 352 9.77 20.71 -25.69
N THR A 353 10.93 20.18 -26.07
CA THR A 353 11.05 19.38 -27.28
C THR A 353 10.31 18.05 -27.14
N THR A 354 9.57 17.66 -28.18
CA THR A 354 8.91 16.35 -28.26
C THR A 354 9.77 15.31 -29.00
N ARG A 355 10.88 15.74 -29.59
CA ARG A 355 11.81 14.88 -30.33
C ARG A 355 13.23 15.39 -30.19
N ALA A 356 13.85 15.10 -29.06
CA ALA A 356 15.26 15.41 -28.82
C ALA A 356 16.16 14.67 -29.81
N ARG A 357 17.26 15.32 -30.19
CA ARG A 357 18.32 14.74 -30.99
C ARG A 357 19.52 14.52 -30.09
N LEU A 358 19.99 13.29 -30.00
CA LEU A 358 21.08 12.93 -29.08
C LEU A 358 22.32 13.84 -29.19
N PRO A 359 22.84 14.17 -30.40
CA PRO A 359 24.00 15.05 -30.51
C PRO A 359 23.76 16.45 -29.95
N LYS A 360 22.52 16.96 -30.05
CA LYS A 360 22.15 18.26 -29.48
C LYS A 360 22.12 18.17 -27.95
N ILE A 361 21.56 17.09 -27.41
CA ILE A 361 21.52 16.87 -25.96
C ILE A 361 22.93 16.74 -25.39
N GLU A 362 23.81 15.98 -26.02
CA GLU A 362 25.21 15.83 -25.59
C GLU A 362 25.96 17.18 -25.62
N ALA A 363 25.77 17.99 -26.67
CA ALA A 363 26.35 19.33 -26.75
C ALA A 363 25.81 20.32 -25.69
N GLU A 364 24.55 20.16 -25.26
CA GLU A 364 24.02 20.93 -24.13
C GLU A 364 24.57 20.42 -22.78
N GLU A 365 24.80 19.11 -22.64
CA GLU A 365 25.45 18.53 -21.44
C GLU A 365 26.91 19.01 -21.28
N GLU A 366 27.63 19.29 -22.36
CA GLU A 366 28.99 19.86 -22.30
C GLU A 366 29.03 21.24 -21.61
N ARG A 367 27.90 21.96 -21.54
CA ARG A 367 27.78 23.25 -20.86
C ARG A 367 27.38 23.13 -19.39
N PHE A 368 26.95 21.94 -18.97
CA PHE A 368 26.48 21.67 -17.62
C PHE A 368 27.66 21.31 -16.71
N ASP A 369 27.76 21.96 -15.55
CA ASP A 369 28.77 21.60 -14.55
C ASP A 369 28.38 20.31 -13.79
N PHE A 370 29.03 19.20 -14.13
CA PHE A 370 28.80 17.91 -13.49
C PHE A 370 29.21 17.85 -12.01
N ALA A 371 30.05 18.77 -11.53
CA ALA A 371 30.40 18.81 -10.10
C ALA A 371 29.16 19.08 -9.22
N VAL A 372 28.16 19.79 -9.75
CA VAL A 372 26.89 20.05 -9.05
C VAL A 372 26.08 18.75 -8.89
N LEU A 373 26.09 17.87 -9.90
CA LEU A 373 25.44 16.57 -9.83
C LEU A 373 26.16 15.63 -8.87
N ASP A 374 27.49 15.59 -8.93
CA ASP A 374 28.31 14.75 -8.05
C ASP A 374 28.09 15.13 -6.59
N LYS A 375 28.09 16.44 -6.30
CA LYS A 375 27.76 16.96 -4.96
C LYS A 375 26.36 16.56 -4.50
N ALA A 376 25.34 16.69 -5.35
CA ALA A 376 23.97 16.26 -5.03
C ALA A 376 23.91 14.77 -4.66
N ILE A 377 24.67 13.93 -5.37
CA ILE A 377 24.76 12.49 -5.09
C ILE A 377 25.52 12.22 -3.79
N GLU A 378 26.59 12.96 -3.48
CA GLU A 378 27.32 12.88 -2.22
C GLU A 378 26.46 13.28 -1.02
N ASP A 379 25.69 14.36 -1.14
CA ASP A 379 24.81 14.91 -0.12
C ASP A 379 23.50 14.09 0.05
N ALA A 380 23.33 12.99 -0.69
CA ALA A 380 22.13 12.16 -0.62
C ALA A 380 21.93 11.52 0.77
N VAL A 381 20.73 11.68 1.33
CA VAL A 381 20.36 11.15 2.65
C VAL A 381 19.67 9.81 2.49
N VAL A 382 20.24 8.76 3.11
CA VAL A 382 19.68 7.41 3.10
C VAL A 382 19.08 7.09 4.46
N GLN A 383 17.81 6.72 4.47
CA GLN A 383 17.06 6.38 5.68
C GLN A 383 16.24 5.10 5.48
N SER A 384 15.88 4.46 6.58
CA SER A 384 15.00 3.28 6.54
C SER A 384 13.55 3.75 6.43
N ILE A 385 12.75 3.12 5.57
CA ILE A 385 11.38 3.56 5.30
C ILE A 385 10.49 3.58 6.56
N ASP A 386 10.77 2.70 7.53
CA ASP A 386 10.06 2.60 8.81
C ASP A 386 10.41 3.73 9.81
N ASN A 387 11.39 4.58 9.48
CA ASN A 387 11.80 5.73 10.28
C ASN A 387 11.59 7.07 9.57
N VAL A 388 11.16 7.10 8.30
CA VAL A 388 11.05 8.37 7.53
C VAL A 388 10.06 9.35 8.14
N LEU A 389 9.10 8.83 8.91
CA LEU A 389 8.10 9.60 9.63
C LEU A 389 8.56 10.04 11.03
N LYS A 390 9.62 9.47 11.59
CA LYS A 390 10.14 9.83 12.92
C LYS A 390 11.05 11.06 12.88
N ASP A 391 11.90 11.18 11.86
CA ASP A 391 12.74 12.37 11.64
C ASP A 391 11.90 13.65 11.49
N ILE A 392 10.64 13.46 11.14
CA ILE A 392 9.59 14.46 11.04
C ILE A 392 9.03 14.87 12.43
N GLU A 393 9.02 13.96 13.40
CA GLU A 393 8.51 14.16 14.77
C GLU A 393 9.51 14.92 15.67
N GLU A 394 10.82 14.82 15.40
CA GLU A 394 11.90 15.35 16.26
C GLU A 394 12.28 16.83 16.00
N GLN A 395 11.46 17.58 15.23
CA GLN A 395 11.72 18.98 14.86
C GLN A 395 10.91 20.00 15.71
N PRO A 396 11.36 21.25 15.87
CA PRO A 396 10.99 22.10 17.01
C PRO A 396 9.51 22.47 17.09
N GLU A 397 9.10 22.72 18.35
CA GLU A 397 7.78 22.57 18.95
C GLU A 397 6.62 23.30 18.23
N VAL A 398 5.78 22.52 17.56
CA VAL A 398 4.35 22.81 17.61
C VAL A 398 3.87 22.45 19.01
N GLU A 399 3.38 23.43 19.76
CA GLU A 399 2.83 23.22 21.10
C GLU A 399 1.77 22.10 21.07
N VAL A 400 2.02 21.03 21.82
CA VAL A 400 1.12 19.89 21.97
C VAL A 400 0.17 20.16 23.13
N LYS A 401 -1.13 20.24 22.83
CA LYS A 401 -2.19 20.44 23.82
C LYS A 401 -2.85 19.11 24.15
N GLN A 402 -2.91 18.79 25.44
CA GLN A 402 -3.58 17.59 25.94
C GLN A 402 -5.07 17.80 26.25
N LYS A 403 -5.50 19.06 26.34
CA LYS A 403 -6.90 19.44 26.58
C LYS A 403 -7.32 20.44 25.53
N ALA A 404 -8.51 20.24 24.97
CA ALA A 404 -9.16 21.21 24.11
C ALA A 404 -10.01 22.16 24.97
N LEU A 405 -9.73 23.46 24.90
CA LEU A 405 -10.50 24.49 25.62
C LEU A 405 -11.75 24.87 24.83
N ALA A 406 -12.82 25.28 25.50
CA ALA A 406 -14.03 25.78 24.86
C ALA A 406 -13.71 26.91 23.87
N GLY A 407 -14.26 26.82 22.65
CA GLY A 407 -13.95 27.72 21.54
C GLY A 407 -12.76 27.29 20.64
N SER A 408 -12.07 26.20 20.99
CA SER A 408 -11.08 25.57 20.10
C SER A 408 -11.80 24.64 19.10
N VAL A 409 -11.13 24.39 17.97
CA VAL A 409 -11.59 23.46 16.94
C VAL A 409 -10.60 22.29 16.89
N ILE A 410 -11.08 21.07 17.12
CA ILE A 410 -10.30 19.86 16.83
C ILE A 410 -10.44 19.54 15.36
N VAL A 411 -9.32 19.33 14.68
CA VAL A 411 -9.28 18.89 13.30
C VAL A 411 -8.78 17.45 13.29
N ASP A 412 -9.66 16.47 13.10
CA ASP A 412 -9.27 15.09 12.89
C ASP A 412 -8.75 14.94 11.46
N ILE A 413 -7.46 14.61 11.37
CA ILE A 413 -6.72 14.60 10.11
C ILE A 413 -6.30 13.19 9.69
N ARG A 414 -6.85 12.17 10.32
CA ARG A 414 -6.62 10.77 9.92
C ARG A 414 -7.16 10.51 8.52
N HIS A 415 -6.68 9.44 7.90
CA HIS A 415 -7.21 9.01 6.61
C HIS A 415 -8.69 8.61 6.75
N PRO A 416 -9.57 8.82 5.75
CA PRO A 416 -10.98 8.42 5.82
C PRO A 416 -11.19 6.97 6.26
N ASP A 417 -10.42 6.02 5.71
CA ASP A 417 -10.43 4.61 6.15
C ASP A 417 -10.24 4.44 7.68
N GLU A 418 -9.35 5.23 8.31
CA GLU A 418 -9.11 5.18 9.76
C GLU A 418 -10.28 5.78 10.55
N ILE A 419 -10.89 6.86 10.04
CA ILE A 419 -12.05 7.52 10.65
C ILE A 419 -13.29 6.61 10.58
N GLU A 420 -13.51 5.95 9.43
CA GLU A 420 -14.57 4.96 9.25
C GLU A 420 -14.39 3.75 10.18
N THR A 421 -13.14 3.31 10.38
CA THR A 421 -12.82 2.18 11.28
C THR A 421 -13.04 2.56 12.75
N LYS A 422 -12.60 3.76 13.17
CA LYS A 422 -12.77 4.27 14.54
C LYS A 422 -13.01 5.78 14.54
N SER A 423 -14.23 6.18 14.90
CA SER A 423 -14.60 7.59 15.00
C SER A 423 -13.83 8.28 16.12
N PHE A 424 -13.53 9.56 15.94
CA PHE A 424 -12.86 10.37 16.98
C PHE A 424 -13.61 10.33 18.31
N ALA A 425 -14.94 10.39 18.26
CA ALA A 425 -15.80 10.33 19.45
C ALA A 425 -15.59 9.03 20.25
N SER A 426 -15.39 7.89 19.58
CA SER A 426 -15.15 6.59 20.24
C SER A 426 -13.78 6.50 20.93
N LEU A 427 -12.82 7.36 20.56
CA LEU A 427 -11.46 7.39 21.11
C LEU A 427 -11.33 8.27 22.35
N VAL A 428 -12.30 9.17 22.59
CA VAL A 428 -12.29 10.14 23.71
C VAL A 428 -13.37 9.81 24.76
N SER A 429 -14.15 8.75 24.56
CA SER A 429 -15.32 8.39 25.40
C SER A 429 -15.07 7.23 26.39
N GLU A 430 -13.87 7.14 26.98
CA GLU A 430 -13.73 6.38 28.24
C GLU A 430 -14.25 7.21 29.43
N PRO A 431 -15.01 6.59 30.37
CA PRO A 431 -15.67 7.29 31.46
C PRO A 431 -14.63 7.91 32.41
N GLY A 432 -14.43 9.23 32.30
CA GLY A 432 -13.50 10.00 33.10
C GLY A 432 -12.64 10.99 32.31
N GLN A 433 -12.60 10.89 30.98
CA GLN A 433 -11.98 11.89 30.12
C GLN A 433 -13.02 12.92 29.67
N GLY A 434 -12.71 14.20 29.87
CA GLY A 434 -13.67 15.30 29.91
C GLY A 434 -14.57 15.41 28.68
N GLU A 435 -15.84 15.67 28.94
CA GLU A 435 -16.79 16.08 27.91
C GLU A 435 -16.19 17.23 27.09
N LEU A 436 -16.11 17.05 25.76
CA LEU A 436 -15.70 18.08 24.78
C LEU A 436 -16.79 19.17 24.65
N LEU A 437 -17.32 19.66 25.77
CA LEU A 437 -18.37 20.68 25.83
C LEU A 437 -17.85 21.99 25.24
N GLY A 438 -18.40 22.39 24.10
CA GLY A 438 -18.07 23.65 23.44
C GLY A 438 -16.80 23.61 22.56
N VAL A 439 -16.33 22.42 22.18
CA VAL A 439 -15.26 22.21 21.20
C VAL A 439 -15.86 21.76 19.87
N GLU A 440 -15.52 22.45 18.79
CA GLU A 440 -15.97 22.10 17.44
C GLU A 440 -15.07 20.98 16.88
N LEU A 441 -15.65 19.99 16.19
CA LEU A 441 -14.89 18.91 15.52
C LEU A 441 -15.04 19.06 14.01
N LEU A 442 -13.90 19.12 13.32
CA LEU A 442 -13.80 19.08 11.87
C LEU A 442 -13.06 17.82 11.45
N GLU A 443 -13.63 17.06 10.52
CA GLU A 443 -12.97 15.93 9.89
C GLU A 443 -12.37 16.41 8.57
N ILE A 444 -11.06 16.69 8.60
CA ILE A 444 -10.31 17.18 7.44
C ILE A 444 -9.08 16.30 7.31
N PRO A 445 -9.14 15.23 6.50
CA PRO A 445 -8.01 14.34 6.30
C PRO A 445 -6.74 15.12 5.97
N PHE A 446 -5.59 14.65 6.47
CA PHE A 446 -4.34 15.42 6.47
C PHE A 446 -3.98 16.01 5.10
N PHE A 447 -4.29 15.26 4.05
CA PHE A 447 -4.05 15.63 2.69
C PHE A 447 -4.91 16.88 2.30
N ASN A 448 -6.17 16.96 2.71
CA ASN A 448 -7.04 18.10 2.38
C ASN A 448 -6.77 19.38 3.18
N ILE A 449 -5.88 19.34 4.19
CA ILE A 449 -5.60 20.48 5.07
C ILE A 449 -5.21 21.73 4.28
N GLN A 450 -4.32 21.60 3.28
CA GLN A 450 -3.82 22.75 2.51
C GLN A 450 -4.93 23.53 1.81
N ASN A 451 -5.94 22.83 1.31
CA ASN A 451 -7.06 23.45 0.60
C ASN A 451 -8.07 24.07 1.56
N LYS A 452 -8.16 23.53 2.78
CA LYS A 452 -9.16 23.93 3.77
C LYS A 452 -8.65 24.96 4.76
N VAL A 453 -7.33 25.13 4.90
CA VAL A 453 -6.76 26.12 5.82
C VAL A 453 -7.12 27.55 5.45
N THR A 454 -7.42 27.84 4.18
CA THR A 454 -7.90 29.18 3.76
C THR A 454 -9.28 29.52 4.32
N GLU A 455 -10.05 28.52 4.74
CA GLU A 455 -11.36 28.69 5.38
C GLU A 455 -11.24 28.85 6.91
N PHE A 456 -10.02 28.75 7.47
CA PHE A 456 -9.81 28.81 8.91
C PHE A 456 -9.92 30.24 9.44
N ASP A 457 -10.64 30.41 10.54
CA ASP A 457 -10.79 31.67 11.24
C ASP A 457 -9.52 31.96 12.07
N PRO A 458 -8.78 33.05 11.78
CA PRO A 458 -7.58 33.40 12.55
C PRO A 458 -7.82 33.63 14.06
N ALA A 459 -9.06 33.90 14.48
CA ALA A 459 -9.43 34.10 15.88
C ALA A 459 -9.63 32.77 16.65
N LYS A 460 -9.81 31.65 15.95
CA LYS A 460 -9.98 30.32 16.54
C LYS A 460 -8.65 29.59 16.64
N GLN A 461 -8.58 28.66 17.58
CA GLN A 461 -7.44 27.77 17.79
C GLN A 461 -7.73 26.41 17.17
N TYR A 462 -6.87 25.93 16.27
CA TYR A 462 -7.03 24.66 15.57
C TYR A 462 -6.08 23.61 16.13
N LEU A 463 -6.64 22.50 16.62
CA LEU A 463 -5.90 21.42 17.27
C LEU A 463 -5.94 20.17 16.38
N PHE A 464 -4.83 19.86 15.71
CA PHE A 464 -4.76 18.76 14.75
C PHE A 464 -4.60 17.41 15.45
N TYR A 465 -5.39 16.42 15.07
CA TYR A 465 -5.38 15.09 15.66
C TYR A 465 -5.14 13.98 14.62
N CYS A 466 -4.20 13.09 14.93
CA CYS A 466 -4.06 11.78 14.32
C CYS A 466 -3.55 10.81 15.39
N GLU A 467 -3.79 9.51 15.21
CA GLU A 467 -3.57 8.51 16.26
C GLU A 467 -2.11 8.47 16.75
N LYS A 468 -1.15 8.47 15.83
CA LYS A 468 0.29 8.50 16.16
C LYS A 468 0.83 9.91 16.43
N GLY A 469 0.03 10.96 16.25
CA GLY A 469 0.43 12.36 16.41
C GLY A 469 1.40 12.93 15.36
N VAL A 470 1.94 12.08 14.47
CA VAL A 470 2.94 12.44 13.45
C VAL A 470 2.39 13.41 12.42
N MET A 471 1.25 13.05 11.82
CA MET A 471 0.62 13.87 10.79
C MET A 471 0.17 15.21 11.37
N SER A 472 -0.29 15.20 12.63
CA SER A 472 -0.70 16.42 13.32
C SER A 472 0.44 17.41 13.43
N GLN A 473 1.60 16.91 13.88
CA GLN A 473 2.79 17.73 14.08
C GLN A 473 3.33 18.26 12.76
N LEU A 474 3.35 17.42 11.72
CA LEU A 474 3.74 17.81 10.38
C LEU A 474 2.95 18.97 9.83
N HIS A 475 1.63 18.79 9.80
CA HIS A 475 0.76 19.75 9.15
C HIS A 475 0.68 21.04 9.95
N ALA A 476 0.66 20.96 11.29
CA ALA A 476 0.73 22.15 12.10
C ALA A 476 2.06 22.90 11.93
N LEU A 477 3.21 22.21 11.86
CA LEU A 477 4.51 22.85 11.62
C LEU A 477 4.55 23.53 10.25
N HIS A 478 4.06 22.84 9.23
CA HIS A 478 4.04 23.37 7.87
C HIS A 478 3.10 24.58 7.73
N LEU A 479 1.93 24.55 8.38
CA LEU A 479 1.02 25.69 8.41
C LEU A 479 1.62 26.89 9.17
N LYS A 480 2.38 26.65 10.25
CA LYS A 480 3.14 27.71 10.92
C LYS A 480 4.20 28.34 10.02
N GLU A 481 4.93 27.54 9.24
CA GLU A 481 5.88 28.08 8.24
C GLU A 481 5.21 28.94 7.17
N GLN A 482 3.93 28.70 6.89
CA GLN A 482 3.11 29.53 6.00
C GLN A 482 2.49 30.76 6.69
N GLY A 483 2.75 30.96 7.99
CA GLY A 483 2.28 32.10 8.78
C GLY A 483 1.00 31.86 9.59
N HIS A 484 0.48 30.63 9.64
CA HIS A 484 -0.67 30.27 10.47
C HIS A 484 -0.23 29.91 11.89
N GLU A 485 -0.15 30.89 12.78
CA GLU A 485 0.33 30.68 14.17
C GLU A 485 -0.69 30.01 15.10
N ASN A 486 -1.98 30.00 14.73
CA ASN A 486 -3.10 29.51 15.54
C ASN A 486 -3.33 27.98 15.46
N VAL A 487 -2.34 27.23 15.00
CA VAL A 487 -2.39 25.77 14.82
C VAL A 487 -1.50 25.05 15.82
N HIS A 488 -2.04 23.99 16.43
CA HIS A 488 -1.42 23.21 17.48
C HIS A 488 -1.69 21.71 17.29
N VAL A 489 -0.98 20.86 18.03
CA VAL A 489 -1.20 19.40 17.99
C VAL A 489 -2.11 19.00 19.15
N PHE A 490 -3.16 18.23 18.89
CA PHE A 490 -3.96 17.59 19.94
C PHE A 490 -3.45 16.18 20.22
N ARG A 491 -3.09 15.89 21.46
CA ARG A 491 -2.84 14.51 21.95
C ARG A 491 -3.66 14.26 23.21
N PRO A 492 -4.82 13.59 23.14
CA PRO A 492 -5.57 13.23 24.33
C PRO A 492 -4.70 12.34 25.24
N GLN A 493 -4.82 12.50 26.55
CA GLN A 493 -4.11 11.61 27.49
C GLN A 493 -4.64 10.18 27.33
N SER A 494 -3.72 9.22 27.23
CA SER A 494 -4.04 7.79 27.15
C SER A 494 -4.69 7.30 28.42
#